data_AF-A0A1Y3G9Z0-F1
#
_entry.id   AF-A0A1Y3G9Z0-F1
#
_cell.length_a   1.000
_cell.length_b   1.000
_cell.length_c   1.000
_cell.angle_alpha   90.00
_cell.angle_beta   90.00
_cell.angle_gamma   90.00
#
_symmetry.space_group_name_H-M   'P 1'
#
loop_
_entity.id
_entity.type
_entity.pdbx_description
1 polymer ?
#
loop_
_entity_poly.entity_id
_entity_poly.type
_entity_poly.pdbx_seq_one_letter_code
_entity_poly.pdbx_strand_id
1 'polypeptide(L)'
;MEFKKDVLRFSHKVGLDGILSRIYDDISNNIPKVDEEIKEFKLEGDYRGKVFFPAIEGHMLSHMYRKCILAHAFKTKRYKPFFLLCDGKLDLCHCKELVMDNKAACSLCINRGKEWCKRFGIETNFITDFLPEKSSNESIDKDIISKDMSEYKDVPIDNYVEASTRRYLRRYTIDLSNKKNEKVYNRLFRSGIICVDVAEKIFKNHSFVATIASHPAYIYGGIFMEVSKKNDVPAYSHSGGYRENHIIFGRISNRSPMAQFSDKKIIKKHLSEKISSEENKWVKEHYKNRSEGKTGTDYTKYASNSKKIESDKTKIGLFTNLMWDGSLSAENIVFDSPFKWLETTIDYFSKSNSKKLIIKTHPAEKIRGTKEDVLSWISNRYDLSNEKYSNISVLEPDTDVNPYSLIETLDAGIVYNSTIGLEMAFNEVPVIVVGDTHYRGLGFTYDPNDIKEYKKYIENTEQLKMNKKMTKLAKRYFYFLFNKKHIEFNIHKYDDGEKNIKSKIKKKGITKNSDLNLITSKIISNKPVIKSI
;
A
#
# COMPACT_ATOMS: atom_id res chain seq x y z
N MET A 1 -15.09 -17.54 -10.84
CA MET A 1 -14.88 -17.12 -9.43
C MET A 1 -15.95 -17.70 -8.51
N GLU A 2 -17.22 -17.75 -8.94
CA GLU A 2 -18.33 -18.35 -8.18
C GLU A 2 -18.15 -19.84 -7.90
N PHE A 3 -17.77 -20.64 -8.90
CA PHE A 3 -17.44 -22.06 -8.70
C PHE A 3 -16.42 -22.29 -7.57
N LYS A 4 -15.36 -21.47 -7.49
CA LYS A 4 -14.37 -21.53 -6.40
C LYS A 4 -14.99 -21.20 -5.04
N LYS A 5 -15.94 -20.27 -4.98
CA LYS A 5 -16.66 -19.93 -3.75
C LYS A 5 -17.60 -21.05 -3.33
N ASP A 6 -18.27 -21.70 -4.26
CA ASP A 6 -19.19 -22.79 -3.97
C ASP A 6 -18.46 -24.06 -3.55
N VAL A 7 -17.30 -24.36 -4.17
CA VAL A 7 -16.39 -25.41 -3.72
C VAL A 7 -15.89 -25.14 -2.30
N LEU A 8 -15.49 -23.90 -1.99
CA LEU A 8 -15.06 -23.54 -0.62
C LEU A 8 -16.20 -23.69 0.39
N ARG A 9 -17.42 -23.23 0.05
CA ARG A 9 -18.60 -23.39 0.91
C ARG A 9 -18.95 -24.85 1.15
N PHE A 10 -18.96 -25.65 0.08
CA PHE A 10 -19.22 -27.09 0.18
C PHE A 10 -18.15 -27.77 1.03
N SER A 11 -16.86 -27.50 0.77
CA SER A 11 -15.74 -28.06 1.53
C SER A 11 -15.83 -27.76 3.03
N HIS A 12 -16.25 -26.53 3.39
CA HIS A 12 -16.44 -26.15 4.78
C HIS A 12 -17.62 -26.87 5.42
N LYS A 13 -18.76 -27.00 4.70
CA LYS A 13 -19.93 -27.75 5.19
C LYS A 13 -19.61 -29.22 5.49
N VAL A 14 -18.73 -29.84 4.70
CA VAL A 14 -18.33 -31.25 4.87
C VAL A 14 -17.05 -31.43 5.70
N GLY A 15 -16.50 -30.35 6.29
CA GLY A 15 -15.29 -30.41 7.12
C GLY A 15 -13.98 -30.73 6.37
N LEU A 16 -13.96 -30.62 5.04
CA LEU A 16 -12.81 -30.92 4.18
C LEU A 16 -12.08 -29.67 3.69
N ASP A 17 -12.44 -28.48 4.16
CA ASP A 17 -11.86 -27.19 3.76
C ASP A 17 -10.32 -27.16 3.90
N GLY A 18 -9.76 -27.71 4.97
CA GLY A 18 -8.31 -27.80 5.15
C GLY A 18 -7.59 -28.77 4.21
N ILE A 19 -8.26 -29.85 3.78
CA ILE A 19 -7.68 -30.83 2.85
C ILE A 19 -7.79 -30.28 1.42
N LEU A 20 -8.97 -29.81 1.03
CA LEU A 20 -9.23 -29.28 -0.31
C LEU A 20 -8.45 -27.98 -0.58
N SER A 21 -8.28 -27.12 0.43
CA SER A 21 -7.41 -25.94 0.28
C SER A 21 -5.95 -26.33 0.07
N ARG A 22 -5.44 -27.36 0.78
CA ARG A 22 -4.06 -27.84 0.61
C ARG A 22 -3.87 -28.47 -0.76
N ILE A 23 -4.77 -29.37 -1.17
CA ILE A 23 -4.77 -29.98 -2.51
C ILE A 23 -4.81 -28.90 -3.58
N TYR A 24 -5.71 -27.91 -3.46
CA TYR A 24 -5.79 -26.80 -4.40
C TYR A 24 -4.48 -26.00 -4.45
N ASP A 25 -3.92 -25.63 -3.30
CA ASP A 25 -2.67 -24.85 -3.23
C ASP A 25 -1.45 -25.63 -3.72
N ASP A 26 -1.40 -26.94 -3.52
CA ASP A 26 -0.34 -27.82 -4.02
C ASP A 26 -0.47 -28.04 -5.54
N ILE A 27 -1.70 -28.25 -6.06
CA ILE A 27 -1.95 -28.34 -7.52
C ILE A 27 -1.64 -27.03 -8.21
N SER A 28 -2.04 -25.90 -7.62
CA SER A 28 -1.81 -24.56 -8.18
C SER A 28 -0.42 -23.98 -7.88
N ASN A 29 0.43 -24.71 -7.13
CA ASN A 29 1.74 -24.26 -6.67
C ASN A 29 1.71 -22.87 -5.98
N ASN A 30 0.63 -22.55 -5.26
CA ASN A 30 0.44 -21.26 -4.61
C ASN A 30 1.41 -21.02 -3.44
N ILE A 31 1.89 -22.10 -2.80
CA ILE A 31 2.89 -22.04 -1.72
C ILE A 31 4.15 -22.76 -2.22
N PRO A 32 5.28 -22.05 -2.38
CA PRO A 32 6.52 -22.66 -2.86
C PRO A 32 7.02 -23.76 -1.92
N LYS A 33 7.79 -24.70 -2.48
CA LYS A 33 8.50 -25.69 -1.68
C LYS A 33 9.63 -25.02 -0.89
N VAL A 34 9.78 -25.40 0.37
CA VAL A 34 10.80 -24.88 1.29
C VAL A 34 11.76 -26.01 1.63
N ASP A 35 13.05 -25.72 1.72
CA ASP A 35 14.03 -26.71 2.16
C ASP A 35 13.77 -27.19 3.58
N GLU A 36 13.94 -28.49 3.83
CA GLU A 36 13.80 -29.03 5.19
C GLU A 36 14.85 -28.42 6.13
N GLU A 37 16.03 -28.05 5.63
CA GLU A 37 17.04 -27.30 6.41
C GLU A 37 16.53 -25.96 6.97
N ILE A 38 15.55 -25.32 6.32
CA ILE A 38 14.95 -24.07 6.82
C ILE A 38 14.00 -24.39 7.98
N LYS A 39 13.16 -25.41 7.80
CA LYS A 39 12.18 -25.87 8.80
C LYS A 39 12.86 -26.42 10.05
N GLU A 40 13.89 -27.23 9.86
CA GLU A 40 14.64 -27.90 10.93
C GLU A 40 15.72 -27.00 11.54
N PHE A 41 15.92 -25.78 11.01
CA PHE A 41 16.92 -24.86 11.53
C PHE A 41 16.70 -24.60 13.02
N LYS A 42 17.62 -25.09 13.85
CA LYS A 42 17.74 -24.75 15.26
C LYS A 42 18.92 -23.82 15.44
N LEU A 43 18.75 -22.87 16.34
CA LEU A 43 19.81 -21.97 16.73
C LEU A 43 20.74 -22.65 17.73
N GLU A 44 22.04 -22.43 17.58
CA GLU A 44 23.03 -22.75 18.59
C GLU A 44 23.17 -21.53 19.55
N GLY A 45 22.88 -21.75 20.83
CA GLY A 45 22.93 -20.74 21.89
C GLY A 45 21.69 -19.83 22.00
N ASP A 46 21.76 -18.87 22.92
CA ASP A 46 20.64 -17.98 23.28
C ASP A 46 20.21 -17.01 22.18
N TYR A 47 18.94 -16.62 22.24
CA TYR A 47 18.38 -15.57 21.41
C TYR A 47 18.75 -14.18 21.92
N ARG A 48 19.07 -13.28 21.00
CA ARG A 48 19.36 -11.85 21.25
C ARG A 48 18.11 -10.99 21.48
N GLY A 49 16.92 -11.54 21.23
CA GLY A 49 15.64 -10.86 21.36
C GLY A 49 14.56 -11.47 20.45
N LYS A 50 13.34 -10.90 20.51
CA LYS A 50 12.20 -11.32 19.68
C LYS A 50 11.86 -10.27 18.63
N VAL A 51 11.47 -10.70 17.43
CA VAL A 51 10.95 -9.83 16.37
C VAL A 51 9.49 -10.17 16.13
N PHE A 52 8.60 -9.18 16.27
CA PHE A 52 7.17 -9.37 16.14
C PHE A 52 6.71 -9.28 14.67
N PHE A 53 5.94 -10.27 14.23
CA PHE A 53 5.30 -10.32 12.92
C PHE A 53 3.78 -10.47 13.09
N PRO A 54 3.01 -9.37 13.07
CA PRO A 54 1.55 -9.45 12.98
C PRO A 54 1.19 -10.06 11.63
N ALA A 55 0.86 -11.35 11.61
CA ALA A 55 0.59 -12.17 10.43
C ALA A 55 -0.90 -12.54 10.32
N ILE A 56 -1.76 -11.60 10.75
CA ILE A 56 -3.23 -11.70 10.76
C ILE A 56 -3.80 -12.18 9.41
N GLU A 57 -3.22 -11.70 8.31
CA GLU A 57 -3.66 -11.98 6.94
C GLU A 57 -3.04 -13.28 6.35
N GLY A 58 -3.21 -14.43 7.00
CA GLY A 58 -2.62 -15.71 6.53
C GLY A 58 -2.96 -16.11 5.08
N HIS A 59 -4.09 -15.63 4.54
CA HIS A 59 -4.49 -15.85 3.14
C HIS A 59 -3.63 -15.09 2.10
N MET A 60 -2.93 -14.02 2.51
CA MET A 60 -2.11 -13.15 1.65
C MET A 60 -0.76 -13.80 1.40
N LEU A 61 -0.67 -14.62 0.35
CA LEU A 61 0.52 -15.43 0.04
C LEU A 61 1.79 -14.59 -0.09
N SER A 62 1.74 -13.44 -0.77
CA SER A 62 2.92 -12.57 -0.92
C SER A 62 3.35 -11.92 0.40
N HIS A 63 2.43 -11.72 1.35
CA HIS A 63 2.71 -11.14 2.67
C HIS A 63 3.38 -12.20 3.54
N MET A 64 2.79 -13.40 3.59
CA MET A 64 3.33 -14.54 4.31
C MET A 64 4.71 -14.93 3.78
N TYR A 65 4.90 -15.00 2.46
CA TYR A 65 6.20 -15.28 1.85
C TYR A 65 7.29 -14.33 2.36
N ARG A 66 7.06 -13.01 2.28
CA ARG A 66 8.04 -12.02 2.76
C ARG A 66 8.30 -12.13 4.26
N LYS A 67 7.25 -12.27 5.08
CA LYS A 67 7.39 -12.41 6.53
C LYS A 67 8.17 -13.67 6.91
N CYS A 68 7.89 -14.82 6.29
CA CYS A 68 8.59 -16.08 6.56
C CYS A 68 10.07 -16.04 6.15
N ILE A 69 10.38 -15.46 4.98
CA ILE A 69 11.78 -15.24 4.56
C ILE A 69 12.51 -14.33 5.55
N LEU A 70 11.91 -13.18 5.90
CA LEU A 70 12.51 -12.25 6.86
C LEU A 70 12.68 -12.90 8.23
N ALA A 71 11.67 -13.63 8.71
CA ALA A 71 11.71 -14.37 9.96
C ALA A 71 12.88 -15.35 9.99
N HIS A 72 13.11 -16.11 8.91
CA HIS A 72 14.27 -16.99 8.82
C HIS A 72 15.58 -16.20 8.81
N ALA A 73 15.65 -15.06 8.09
CA ALA A 73 16.83 -14.18 8.10
C ALA A 73 17.13 -13.57 9.49
N PHE A 74 16.11 -13.31 10.31
CA PHE A 74 16.28 -12.90 11.71
C PHE A 74 16.71 -14.08 12.58
N LYS A 75 16.15 -15.27 12.35
CA LYS A 75 16.52 -16.51 13.04
C LYS A 75 18.00 -16.81 12.85
N THR A 76 18.55 -16.68 11.64
CA THR A 76 19.99 -16.89 11.38
C THR A 76 20.90 -15.87 12.08
N LYS A 77 20.33 -14.76 12.58
CA LYS A 77 21.01 -13.72 13.37
C LYS A 77 20.71 -13.80 14.87
N ARG A 78 20.19 -14.95 15.33
CA ARG A 78 19.84 -15.23 16.73
C ARG A 78 18.66 -14.40 17.25
N TYR A 79 17.72 -13.97 16.41
CA TYR A 79 16.46 -13.35 16.87
C TYR A 79 15.29 -14.31 16.71
N LYS A 80 14.43 -14.43 17.74
CA LYS A 80 13.27 -15.33 17.72
C LYS A 80 12.11 -14.65 16.99
N PRO A 81 11.62 -15.17 15.85
CA PRO A 81 10.40 -14.66 15.24
C PRO A 81 9.19 -14.98 16.13
N PHE A 82 8.31 -14.00 16.31
CA PHE A 82 7.04 -14.16 17.01
C PHE A 82 5.91 -13.86 16.03
N PHE A 83 5.19 -14.90 15.60
CA PHE A 83 4.08 -14.76 14.65
C PHE A 83 2.75 -14.77 15.39
N LEU A 84 1.90 -13.79 15.06
CA LEU A 84 0.50 -13.75 15.48
C LEU A 84 -0.40 -13.98 14.27
N LEU A 85 -1.13 -15.10 14.26
CA LEU A 85 -2.16 -15.41 13.27
C LEU A 85 -3.55 -15.10 13.81
N CYS A 86 -4.47 -14.76 12.92
CA CYS A 86 -5.89 -14.77 13.23
C CYS A 86 -6.43 -16.21 13.14
N ASP A 87 -7.25 -16.59 14.11
CA ASP A 87 -7.95 -17.88 14.22
C ASP A 87 -9.47 -17.72 14.09
N GLY A 88 -9.92 -16.68 13.38
CA GLY A 88 -11.31 -16.43 13.05
C GLY A 88 -12.06 -15.51 14.03
N LYS A 89 -11.35 -14.89 14.98
CA LYS A 89 -11.95 -13.98 15.98
C LYS A 89 -12.25 -12.57 15.48
N LEU A 90 -11.65 -12.12 14.39
CA LEU A 90 -11.98 -10.82 13.80
C LEU A 90 -13.37 -10.86 13.15
N ASP A 91 -14.25 -9.96 13.56
CA ASP A 91 -15.64 -9.85 13.06
C ASP A 91 -15.67 -9.59 11.55
N LEU A 92 -14.91 -8.58 11.09
CA LEU A 92 -14.63 -8.33 9.68
C LEU A 92 -13.14 -8.11 9.43
N CYS A 93 -12.66 -8.55 8.27
CA CYS A 93 -11.25 -8.41 7.88
C CYS A 93 -11.08 -8.48 6.36
N HIS A 94 -9.86 -8.24 5.88
CA HIS A 94 -9.52 -8.27 4.47
C HIS A 94 -9.72 -9.64 3.80
N CYS A 95 -9.57 -10.75 4.54
CA CYS A 95 -9.86 -12.07 3.98
C CYS A 95 -11.35 -12.21 3.65
N LYS A 96 -12.21 -11.75 4.56
CA LYS A 96 -13.67 -11.75 4.39
C LYS A 96 -14.11 -10.82 3.25
N GLU A 97 -13.38 -9.72 3.03
CA GLU A 97 -13.55 -8.84 1.86
C GLU A 97 -13.27 -9.56 0.54
N LEU A 98 -12.09 -10.18 0.41
CA LEU A 98 -11.62 -10.70 -0.88
C LEU A 98 -12.23 -12.04 -1.24
N VAL A 99 -12.50 -12.89 -0.25
CA VAL A 99 -12.98 -14.26 -0.45
C VAL A 99 -14.50 -14.29 -0.29
N MET A 100 -14.96 -14.19 0.95
CA MET A 100 -16.37 -14.12 1.35
C MET A 100 -16.47 -13.88 2.86
N ASP A 101 -17.53 -13.18 3.29
CA ASP A 101 -17.80 -12.94 4.71
C ASP A 101 -18.46 -14.15 5.38
N ASN A 102 -17.67 -15.21 5.60
CA ASN A 102 -18.09 -16.39 6.36
C ASN A 102 -16.89 -17.19 6.91
N LYS A 103 -17.19 -18.28 7.62
CA LYS A 103 -16.20 -19.17 8.23
C LYS A 103 -15.28 -19.88 7.23
N ALA A 104 -15.74 -20.18 6.00
CA ALA A 104 -14.90 -20.83 4.99
C ALA A 104 -13.71 -19.95 4.57
N ALA A 105 -13.90 -18.63 4.47
CA ALA A 105 -12.79 -17.69 4.24
C ALA A 105 -11.80 -17.70 5.42
N CYS A 106 -12.29 -17.75 6.66
CA CYS A 106 -11.43 -17.88 7.84
C CYS A 106 -10.62 -19.17 7.81
N SER A 107 -11.25 -20.32 7.53
CA SER A 107 -10.55 -21.60 7.41
C SER A 107 -9.42 -21.57 6.38
N LEU A 108 -9.69 -21.02 5.19
CA LEU A 108 -8.67 -20.83 4.15
C LEU A 108 -7.49 -19.97 4.67
N CYS A 109 -7.80 -18.86 5.33
CA CYS A 109 -6.80 -17.95 5.89
C CYS A 109 -5.93 -18.62 6.96
N ILE A 110 -6.57 -19.33 7.89
CA ILE A 110 -5.94 -20.03 9.01
C ILE A 110 -5.04 -21.16 8.48
N ASN A 111 -5.57 -21.99 7.59
CA ASN A 111 -4.84 -23.14 7.05
C ASN A 111 -3.60 -22.70 6.27
N ARG A 112 -3.72 -21.66 5.43
CA ARG A 112 -2.56 -21.07 4.73
C ARG A 112 -1.54 -20.49 5.70
N GLY A 113 -1.98 -19.70 6.68
CA GLY A 113 -1.08 -19.14 7.68
C GLY A 113 -0.31 -20.20 8.46
N LYS A 114 -1.01 -21.24 8.94
CA LYS A 114 -0.40 -22.40 9.62
C LYS A 114 0.57 -23.16 8.72
N GLU A 115 0.21 -23.40 7.47
CA GLU A 115 1.08 -24.10 6.52
C GLU A 115 2.38 -23.33 6.25
N TRP A 116 2.31 -22.01 6.08
CA TRP A 116 3.50 -21.15 5.97
C TRP A 116 4.40 -21.24 7.21
N CYS A 117 3.82 -21.13 8.41
CA CYS A 117 4.59 -21.22 9.65
C CYS A 117 5.24 -22.60 9.80
N LYS A 118 4.50 -23.67 9.50
CA LYS A 118 4.98 -25.05 9.52
C LYS A 118 6.17 -25.25 8.58
N ARG A 119 6.07 -24.81 7.31
CA ARG A 119 7.14 -24.96 6.31
C ARG A 119 8.43 -24.22 6.67
N PHE A 120 8.37 -23.22 7.55
CA PHE A 120 9.53 -22.46 8.00
C PHE A 120 9.99 -22.80 9.44
N GLY A 121 9.34 -23.78 10.09
CA GLY A 121 9.64 -24.11 11.49
C GLY A 121 9.43 -22.93 12.44
N ILE A 122 8.33 -22.20 12.24
CA ILE A 122 7.94 -21.03 13.02
C ILE A 122 6.82 -21.45 13.99
N GLU A 123 7.03 -21.15 15.28
CA GLU A 123 6.02 -21.29 16.32
C GLU A 123 4.85 -20.32 16.04
N THR A 124 3.63 -20.85 16.09
CA THR A 124 2.42 -20.09 15.77
C THR A 124 1.71 -19.69 17.05
N ASN A 125 1.40 -18.40 17.20
CA ASN A 125 0.49 -17.90 18.22
C ASN A 125 -0.77 -17.36 17.55
N PHE A 126 -1.89 -17.38 18.26
CA PHE A 126 -3.20 -16.96 17.79
C PHE A 126 -3.75 -15.77 18.57
N ILE A 127 -4.73 -15.08 17.98
CA ILE A 127 -5.45 -13.99 18.65
C ILE A 127 -6.05 -14.46 19.98
N THR A 128 -6.64 -15.67 20.02
CA THR A 128 -7.24 -16.23 21.24
C THR A 128 -6.27 -16.40 22.39
N ASP A 129 -4.99 -16.68 22.12
CA ASP A 129 -3.96 -16.83 23.15
C ASP A 129 -3.75 -15.54 23.96
N PHE A 130 -4.14 -14.39 23.41
CA PHE A 130 -3.95 -13.07 23.99
C PHE A 130 -5.23 -12.24 24.12
N LEU A 131 -6.39 -12.80 23.76
CA LEU A 131 -7.64 -12.08 23.82
C LEU A 131 -8.12 -12.00 25.29
N PRO A 132 -8.27 -10.80 25.87
CA PRO A 132 -8.85 -10.68 27.22
C PRO A 132 -10.29 -11.19 27.25
N GLU A 133 -10.72 -11.79 28.37
CA GLU A 133 -12.10 -12.32 28.52
C GLU A 133 -13.19 -11.28 28.24
N LYS A 134 -12.92 -9.99 28.55
CA LYS A 134 -13.84 -8.85 28.33
C LYS A 134 -13.80 -8.28 26.90
N SER A 135 -13.01 -8.85 25.99
CA SER A 135 -12.79 -8.33 24.63
C SER A 135 -13.27 -9.31 23.55
N SER A 136 -14.18 -10.22 23.89
CA SER A 136 -14.82 -11.09 22.90
C SER A 136 -15.80 -10.30 22.03
N ASN A 137 -16.04 -10.72 20.77
CA ASN A 137 -17.05 -10.09 19.91
C ASN A 137 -18.45 -9.99 20.56
N GLU A 138 -18.72 -10.85 21.55
CA GLU A 138 -19.97 -10.93 22.28
C GLU A 138 -20.03 -9.99 23.49
N SER A 139 -18.88 -9.49 23.96
CA SER A 139 -18.74 -8.58 25.13
C SER A 139 -18.36 -7.15 24.78
N ILE A 140 -17.89 -6.88 23.56
CA ILE A 140 -17.73 -5.50 23.06
C ILE A 140 -19.12 -4.93 22.81
N ASP A 141 -19.59 -4.21 23.82
CA ASP A 141 -20.93 -3.64 23.88
C ASP A 141 -21.22 -2.75 22.66
N LYS A 142 -22.50 -2.66 22.28
CA LYS A 142 -22.92 -1.67 21.27
C LYS A 142 -22.56 -0.25 21.72
N ASP A 143 -22.48 -0.03 23.03
CA ASP A 143 -22.20 1.27 23.66
C ASP A 143 -20.72 1.70 23.54
N ILE A 144 -19.78 0.79 23.26
CA ILE A 144 -18.37 1.14 23.00
C ILE A 144 -18.19 1.71 21.58
N ILE A 145 -19.11 1.40 20.66
CA ILE A 145 -19.09 1.91 19.29
C ILE A 145 -19.83 3.26 19.25
N SER A 146 -19.31 4.23 19.98
CA SER A 146 -19.73 5.62 19.77
C SER A 146 -19.02 6.17 18.53
N LYS A 147 -19.73 7.00 17.75
CA LYS A 147 -19.18 7.64 16.54
C LYS A 147 -18.03 8.63 16.83
N ASP A 148 -17.72 8.84 18.11
CA ASP A 148 -16.79 9.86 18.59
C ASP A 148 -15.51 9.27 19.21
N MET A 149 -15.32 7.95 19.18
CA MET A 149 -14.10 7.33 19.71
C MET A 149 -12.93 7.40 18.71
N SER A 150 -12.36 8.60 18.60
CA SER A 150 -11.15 8.88 17.81
C SER A 150 -9.93 8.03 18.22
N GLU A 151 -9.84 7.69 19.51
CA GLU A 151 -8.75 6.91 20.07
C GLU A 151 -9.25 5.82 21.02
N TYR A 152 -8.58 4.66 21.03
CA TYR A 152 -8.81 3.58 21.99
C TYR A 152 -7.46 3.10 22.55
N LYS A 153 -7.26 3.25 23.87
CA LYS A 153 -5.98 2.97 24.56
C LYS A 153 -4.78 3.65 23.90
N ASP A 154 -4.91 4.94 23.60
CA ASP A 154 -3.88 5.78 22.96
C ASP A 154 -3.52 5.34 21.53
N VAL A 155 -4.39 4.56 20.87
CA VAL A 155 -4.27 4.21 19.45
C VAL A 155 -5.32 5.00 18.66
N PRO A 156 -4.96 5.73 17.60
CA PRO A 156 -5.91 6.47 16.74
C PRO A 156 -6.70 5.50 15.85
N ILE A 157 -7.62 4.76 16.47
CA ILE A 157 -8.32 3.61 15.90
C ILE A 157 -9.18 4.00 14.70
N ASP A 158 -9.80 5.19 14.74
CA ASP A 158 -10.71 5.67 13.71
C ASP A 158 -10.07 5.73 12.33
N ASN A 159 -8.83 6.24 12.24
CA ASN A 159 -8.10 6.35 10.98
C ASN A 159 -7.95 4.97 10.30
N TYR A 160 -7.66 3.92 11.09
CA TYR A 160 -7.48 2.57 10.58
C TYR A 160 -8.81 1.89 10.23
N VAL A 161 -9.85 2.13 11.04
CA VAL A 161 -11.20 1.58 10.80
C VAL A 161 -11.81 2.23 9.56
N GLU A 162 -11.68 3.55 9.41
CA GLU A 162 -12.18 4.29 8.25
C GLU A 162 -11.49 3.82 6.97
N ALA A 163 -10.15 3.78 6.95
CA ALA A 163 -9.40 3.26 5.81
C ALA A 163 -9.77 1.81 5.46
N SER A 164 -9.97 0.96 6.48
CA SER A 164 -10.39 -0.42 6.27
C SER A 164 -11.83 -0.51 5.74
N THR A 165 -12.72 0.39 6.19
CA THR A 165 -14.12 0.47 5.76
C THR A 165 -14.22 0.94 4.32
N ARG A 166 -13.47 1.98 3.94
CA ARG A 166 -13.35 2.46 2.56
C ARG A 166 -12.92 1.33 1.62
N ARG A 167 -11.86 0.60 2.01
CA ARG A 167 -11.38 -0.57 1.26
C ARG A 167 -12.46 -1.64 1.14
N TYR A 168 -13.11 -2.02 2.24
CA TYR A 168 -14.11 -3.08 2.25
C TYR A 168 -15.31 -2.76 1.35
N LEU A 169 -15.81 -1.52 1.45
CA LEU A 169 -16.95 -1.04 0.67
C LEU A 169 -16.56 -0.64 -0.76
N ARG A 170 -15.26 -0.56 -1.05
CA ARG A 170 -14.66 -0.06 -2.29
C ARG A 170 -15.18 1.32 -2.69
N ARG A 171 -15.23 2.25 -1.74
CA ARG A 171 -15.66 3.65 -1.91
C ARG A 171 -14.93 4.55 -0.93
N TYR A 172 -14.87 5.85 -1.19
CA TYR A 172 -14.29 6.81 -0.26
C TYR A 172 -15.35 7.29 0.76
N THR A 173 -16.55 7.63 0.29
CA THR A 173 -17.60 8.19 1.13
C THR A 173 -18.27 7.10 1.98
N ILE A 174 -18.20 7.24 3.30
CA ILE A 174 -18.86 6.34 4.26
C ILE A 174 -20.05 7.07 4.87
N ASP A 175 -21.22 6.89 4.26
CA ASP A 175 -22.48 7.36 4.83
C ASP A 175 -22.98 6.36 5.89
N LEU A 176 -22.84 6.72 7.18
CA LEU A 176 -23.29 5.89 8.31
C LEU A 176 -24.80 5.96 8.57
N SER A 177 -25.57 6.81 7.86
CA SER A 177 -27.05 6.71 7.90
C SER A 177 -27.54 5.48 7.13
N ASN A 178 -26.73 4.98 6.19
CA ASN A 178 -26.97 3.73 5.52
C ASN A 178 -26.63 2.54 6.43
N LYS A 179 -27.65 1.78 6.85
CA LYS A 179 -27.53 0.61 7.74
C LYS A 179 -26.48 -0.43 7.30
N LYS A 180 -26.24 -0.57 5.99
CA LYS A 180 -25.23 -1.52 5.47
C LYS A 180 -23.81 -0.99 5.72
N ASN A 181 -23.57 0.30 5.49
CA ASN A 181 -22.28 0.93 5.75
C ASN A 181 -22.00 0.96 7.26
N GLU A 182 -22.98 1.37 8.06
CA GLU A 182 -22.90 1.35 9.52
C GLU A 182 -22.55 -0.05 10.04
N LYS A 183 -23.23 -1.09 9.54
CA LYS A 183 -22.91 -2.47 9.90
C LYS A 183 -21.48 -2.86 9.55
N VAL A 184 -20.95 -2.46 8.39
CA VAL A 184 -19.56 -2.76 8.01
C VAL A 184 -18.57 -2.02 8.91
N TYR A 185 -18.80 -0.72 9.12
CA TYR A 185 -17.97 0.13 9.97
C TYR A 185 -17.90 -0.44 11.40
N ASN A 186 -19.04 -0.71 12.03
CA ASN A 186 -19.11 -1.23 13.40
C ASN A 186 -18.39 -2.59 13.55
N ARG A 187 -18.46 -3.46 12.55
CA ARG A 187 -17.76 -4.76 12.58
C ARG A 187 -16.24 -4.60 12.42
N LEU A 188 -15.78 -3.67 11.58
CA LEU A 188 -14.35 -3.35 11.47
C LEU A 188 -13.83 -2.65 12.72
N PHE A 189 -14.67 -1.84 13.36
CA PHE A 189 -14.37 -1.20 14.63
C PHE A 189 -14.14 -2.22 15.75
N ARG A 190 -15.04 -3.21 15.90
CA ARG A 190 -14.84 -4.36 16.81
C ARG A 190 -13.55 -5.12 16.51
N SER A 191 -13.28 -5.41 15.23
CA SER A 191 -12.00 -6.01 14.84
C SER A 191 -10.79 -5.15 15.22
N GLY A 192 -10.90 -3.83 15.14
CA GLY A 192 -9.88 -2.88 15.56
C GLY A 192 -9.61 -2.96 17.08
N ILE A 193 -10.67 -2.93 17.90
CA ILE A 193 -10.57 -3.09 19.37
C ILE A 193 -9.88 -4.40 19.71
N ILE A 194 -10.28 -5.52 19.09
CA ILE A 194 -9.63 -6.81 19.28
C ILE A 194 -8.14 -6.74 18.96
N CYS A 195 -7.76 -6.10 17.84
CA CYS A 195 -6.35 -5.93 17.49
C CYS A 195 -5.58 -5.10 18.54
N VAL A 196 -6.17 -4.02 19.07
CA VAL A 196 -5.54 -3.20 20.11
C VAL A 196 -5.36 -4.02 21.39
N ASP A 197 -6.41 -4.69 21.86
CA ASP A 197 -6.38 -5.45 23.12
C ASP A 197 -5.37 -6.61 23.07
N VAL A 198 -5.34 -7.33 21.95
CA VAL A 198 -4.37 -8.39 21.70
C VAL A 198 -2.95 -7.84 21.65
N ALA A 199 -2.74 -6.72 20.97
CA ALA A 199 -1.43 -6.08 20.90
C ALA A 199 -0.95 -5.66 22.29
N GLU A 200 -1.79 -4.95 23.07
CA GLU A 200 -1.48 -4.55 24.45
C GLU A 200 -1.11 -5.76 25.32
N LYS A 201 -1.85 -6.86 25.23
CA LYS A 201 -1.55 -8.08 25.99
C LYS A 201 -0.22 -8.72 25.55
N ILE A 202 0.06 -8.73 24.25
CA ILE A 202 1.33 -9.25 23.71
C ILE A 202 2.52 -8.43 24.20
N PHE A 203 2.45 -7.11 24.12
CA PHE A 203 3.55 -6.22 24.54
C PHE A 203 3.74 -6.21 26.07
N LYS A 204 2.67 -6.46 26.85
CA LYS A 204 2.78 -6.69 28.30
C LYS A 204 3.52 -7.99 28.64
N ASN A 205 3.32 -9.04 27.86
CA ASN A 205 3.85 -10.38 28.15
C ASN A 205 5.22 -10.64 27.49
N HIS A 206 5.61 -9.83 26.51
CA HIS A 206 6.78 -10.05 25.69
C HIS A 206 7.49 -8.76 25.30
N SER A 207 8.82 -8.76 25.41
CA SER A 207 9.68 -7.71 24.88
C SER A 207 10.12 -8.02 23.46
N PHE A 208 10.11 -7.01 22.60
CA PHE A 208 10.51 -7.11 21.20
C PHE A 208 11.58 -6.10 20.84
N VAL A 209 12.46 -6.45 19.91
CA VAL A 209 13.48 -5.53 19.37
C VAL A 209 13.00 -4.80 18.12
N ALA A 210 11.97 -5.33 17.45
CA ALA A 210 11.33 -4.72 16.29
C ALA A 210 9.98 -5.39 15.97
N THR A 211 9.12 -4.65 15.27
CA THR A 211 7.89 -5.13 14.65
C THR A 211 7.95 -4.98 13.13
N ILE A 212 7.53 -6.01 12.39
CA ILE A 212 7.50 -6.01 10.93
C ILE A 212 6.09 -6.35 10.44
N ALA A 213 5.38 -5.33 9.98
CA ALA A 213 3.98 -5.42 9.57
C ALA A 213 3.79 -5.23 8.06
N SER A 214 2.65 -5.69 7.55
CA SER A 214 2.16 -5.40 6.21
C SER A 214 0.96 -4.47 6.31
N HIS A 215 0.64 -3.75 5.23
CA HIS A 215 -0.59 -2.94 5.15
C HIS A 215 -0.75 -1.95 6.33
N PRO A 216 0.17 -0.99 6.48
CA PRO A 216 0.18 -0.08 7.63
C PRO A 216 -1.03 0.87 7.69
N ALA A 217 -1.80 1.01 6.60
CA ALA A 217 -3.00 1.84 6.56
C ALA A 217 -4.25 1.20 7.20
N TYR A 218 -4.21 -0.09 7.51
CA TYR A 218 -5.40 -0.86 7.93
C TYR A 218 -5.24 -1.49 9.32
N ILE A 219 -6.36 -1.90 9.92
CA ILE A 219 -6.45 -2.38 11.32
C ILE A 219 -5.51 -3.55 11.69
N TYR A 220 -5.05 -4.33 10.72
CA TYR A 220 -4.20 -5.52 10.97
C TYR A 220 -2.71 -5.26 10.82
N GLY A 221 -2.32 -4.10 10.30
CA GLY A 221 -0.94 -3.65 10.20
C GLY A 221 -0.69 -2.43 11.08
N GLY A 222 -1.45 -1.37 10.84
CA GLY A 222 -1.29 -0.06 11.48
C GLY A 222 -1.42 -0.10 13.00
N ILE A 223 -2.48 -0.73 13.52
CA ILE A 223 -2.72 -0.85 14.97
C ILE A 223 -1.53 -1.49 15.69
N PHE A 224 -1.01 -2.61 15.19
CA PHE A 224 0.15 -3.26 15.80
C PHE A 224 1.42 -2.40 15.72
N MET A 225 1.57 -1.58 14.68
CA MET A 225 2.69 -0.63 14.58
C MET A 225 2.55 0.53 15.57
N GLU A 226 1.34 1.05 15.81
CA GLU A 226 1.09 2.08 16.82
C GLU A 226 1.34 1.56 18.24
N VAL A 227 0.83 0.37 18.58
CA VAL A 227 1.12 -0.23 19.89
C VAL A 227 2.61 -0.53 20.06
N SER A 228 3.31 -0.89 18.98
CA SER A 228 4.79 -1.02 19.01
C SER A 228 5.46 0.31 19.33
N LYS A 229 5.04 1.40 18.67
CA LYS A 229 5.56 2.76 18.92
C LYS A 229 5.30 3.22 20.34
N LYS A 230 4.10 2.96 20.88
CA LYS A 230 3.73 3.23 22.27
C LYS A 230 4.64 2.53 23.29
N ASN A 231 5.17 1.37 22.93
CA ASN A 231 6.11 0.58 23.76
C ASN A 231 7.58 0.80 23.38
N ASP A 232 7.92 1.90 22.69
CA ASP A 232 9.27 2.24 22.23
C ASP A 232 9.95 1.15 21.36
N VAL A 233 9.15 0.32 20.69
CA VAL A 233 9.63 -0.72 19.77
C VAL A 233 9.62 -0.22 18.33
N PRO A 234 10.77 -0.23 17.62
CA PRO A 234 10.82 0.13 16.20
C PRO A 234 9.87 -0.70 15.35
N ALA A 235 8.98 -0.05 14.61
CA ALA A 235 8.04 -0.73 13.72
C ALA A 235 8.24 -0.35 12.24
N TYR A 236 8.28 -1.38 11.41
CA TYR A 236 8.52 -1.28 9.97
C TYR A 236 7.35 -1.87 9.20
N SER A 237 6.91 -1.15 8.16
CA SER A 237 6.01 -1.71 7.16
C SER A 237 6.82 -2.25 5.99
N HIS A 238 6.28 -3.26 5.29
CA HIS A 238 6.86 -3.72 4.04
C HIS A 238 5.83 -3.76 2.91
N SER A 239 6.28 -3.48 1.68
CA SER A 239 5.49 -3.59 0.45
C SER A 239 6.33 -4.15 -0.71
N GLY A 240 5.65 -4.59 -1.76
CA GLY A 240 6.33 -4.97 -3.00
C GLY A 240 6.89 -3.69 -3.61
N GLY A 241 8.11 -3.77 -4.15
CA GLY A 241 8.67 -2.65 -4.89
C GLY A 241 7.96 -2.48 -6.24
N TYR A 242 8.08 -1.28 -6.80
CA TYR A 242 7.74 -0.97 -8.20
C TYR A 242 8.63 -1.69 -9.24
N ARG A 243 9.59 -2.50 -8.78
CA ARG A 243 10.46 -3.34 -9.61
C ARG A 243 10.24 -4.78 -9.20
N GLU A 244 10.22 -5.68 -10.18
CA GLU A 244 10.07 -7.11 -9.95
C GLU A 244 11.16 -7.62 -9.00
N ASN A 245 10.82 -8.56 -8.12
CA ASN A 245 11.74 -9.14 -7.13
C ASN A 245 12.40 -8.11 -6.20
N HIS A 246 11.76 -6.97 -5.92
CA HIS A 246 12.23 -6.01 -4.93
C HIS A 246 11.21 -5.80 -3.81
N ILE A 247 11.73 -5.46 -2.64
CA ILE A 247 10.94 -5.08 -1.46
C ILE A 247 11.29 -3.66 -1.05
N ILE A 248 10.30 -2.93 -0.54
CA ILE A 248 10.46 -1.59 0.01
C ILE A 248 9.90 -1.54 1.43
N PHE A 249 10.41 -0.61 2.24
CA PHE A 249 10.03 -0.46 3.65
C PHE A 249 9.65 0.97 4.02
N GLY A 250 8.70 1.06 4.95
CA GLY A 250 8.33 2.28 5.68
C GLY A 250 8.58 2.08 7.18
N ARG A 251 8.52 3.16 7.95
CA ARG A 251 8.71 3.15 9.41
C ARG A 251 7.60 3.94 10.07
N ILE A 252 7.14 3.49 11.23
CA ILE A 252 6.12 4.21 12.02
C ILE A 252 6.59 5.61 12.45
N SER A 253 7.91 5.81 12.54
CA SER A 253 8.52 7.11 12.87
C SER A 253 8.64 8.06 11.67
N ASN A 254 8.32 7.61 10.45
CA ASN A 254 8.26 8.51 9.29
C ASN A 254 6.97 9.33 9.37
N ARG A 255 6.86 10.37 8.55
CA ARG A 255 5.62 11.14 8.39
C ARG A 255 4.40 10.26 8.05
N SER A 256 4.62 9.15 7.37
CA SER A 256 3.64 8.08 7.21
C SER A 256 4.35 6.72 7.27
N PRO A 257 3.74 5.69 7.87
CA PRO A 257 4.32 4.35 7.90
C PRO A 257 4.32 3.65 6.54
N MET A 258 3.70 4.22 5.50
CA MET A 258 3.69 3.64 4.16
C MET A 258 5.09 3.48 3.57
N ALA A 259 5.29 2.41 2.79
CA ALA A 259 6.62 1.99 2.35
C ALA A 259 7.31 2.96 1.38
N GLN A 260 6.56 3.88 0.77
CA GLN A 260 7.10 4.96 -0.07
C GLN A 260 7.79 6.05 0.76
N PHE A 261 7.29 6.33 1.96
CA PHE A 261 7.80 7.38 2.83
C PHE A 261 9.13 6.98 3.47
N SER A 262 10.02 7.96 3.67
CA SER A 262 11.33 7.75 4.30
C SER A 262 11.66 8.92 5.22
N ASP A 263 12.76 8.80 5.95
CA ASP A 263 13.30 9.84 6.81
C ASP A 263 13.64 11.11 6.00
N LYS A 264 13.11 12.26 6.45
CA LYS A 264 13.27 13.54 5.76
C LYS A 264 14.72 14.01 5.70
N LYS A 265 15.55 13.72 6.71
CA LYS A 265 16.98 14.06 6.73
C LYS A 265 17.73 13.24 5.68
N ILE A 266 17.42 11.96 5.55
CA ILE A 266 18.01 11.10 4.51
C ILE A 266 17.62 11.58 3.12
N ILE A 267 16.34 11.89 2.89
CA ILE A 267 15.89 12.41 1.59
C ILE A 267 16.62 13.72 1.27
N LYS A 268 16.68 14.67 2.21
CA LYS A 268 17.39 15.95 2.01
C LYS A 268 18.87 15.74 1.69
N LYS A 269 19.55 14.82 2.39
CA LYS A 269 20.94 14.46 2.10
C LYS A 269 21.08 13.96 0.66
N HIS A 270 20.30 12.95 0.28
CA HIS A 270 20.31 12.39 -1.09
C HIS A 270 20.02 13.46 -2.16
N LEU A 271 19.05 14.34 -1.91
CA LEU A 271 18.70 15.42 -2.83
C LEU A 271 19.79 16.48 -2.97
N SER A 272 20.71 16.61 -2.01
CA SER A 272 21.85 17.52 -2.10
C SER A 272 22.97 16.96 -2.98
N GLU A 273 23.14 15.64 -3.00
CA GLU A 273 24.18 14.92 -3.73
C GLU A 273 23.89 14.89 -5.25
N LYS A 274 24.94 15.02 -6.07
CA LYS A 274 24.82 14.88 -7.52
C LYS A 274 24.72 13.39 -7.84
N ILE A 275 23.76 13.03 -8.69
CA ILE A 275 23.72 11.69 -9.27
C ILE A 275 24.80 11.54 -10.36
N SER A 276 25.43 10.38 -10.44
CA SER A 276 26.50 10.07 -11.41
C SER A 276 25.96 9.98 -12.85
N SER A 277 26.86 9.83 -13.82
CA SER A 277 26.49 9.54 -15.22
C SER A 277 25.69 8.24 -15.34
N GLU A 278 26.10 7.20 -14.61
CA GLU A 278 25.47 5.88 -14.60
C GLU A 278 24.09 5.93 -13.96
N GLU A 279 23.96 6.66 -12.83
CA GLU A 279 22.67 6.86 -12.18
C GLU A 279 21.71 7.66 -13.06
N ASN A 280 22.20 8.70 -13.76
CA ASN A 280 21.40 9.42 -14.75
C ASN A 280 20.94 8.52 -15.90
N LYS A 281 21.82 7.66 -16.41
CA LYS A 281 21.47 6.69 -17.46
C LYS A 281 20.40 5.72 -16.96
N TRP A 282 20.57 5.16 -15.76
CA TRP A 282 19.61 4.27 -15.12
C TRP A 282 18.24 4.93 -14.96
N VAL A 283 18.21 6.18 -14.50
CA VAL A 283 16.98 6.94 -14.29
C VAL A 283 16.21 7.15 -15.59
N LYS A 284 16.89 7.53 -16.67
CA LYS A 284 16.28 7.69 -18.00
C LYS A 284 15.72 6.38 -18.53
N GLU A 285 16.49 5.30 -18.42
CA GLU A 285 16.09 3.97 -18.86
C GLU A 285 14.89 3.45 -18.06
N HIS A 286 14.92 3.62 -16.73
CA HIS A 286 13.83 3.20 -15.87
C HIS A 286 12.54 3.98 -16.18
N TYR A 287 12.62 5.30 -16.36
CA TYR A 287 11.48 6.11 -16.78
C TYR A 287 10.90 5.63 -18.12
N LYS A 288 11.75 5.38 -19.12
CA LYS A 288 11.32 4.83 -20.42
C LYS A 288 10.61 3.48 -20.28
N ASN A 289 11.15 2.57 -19.47
CA ASN A 289 10.52 1.28 -19.23
C ASN A 289 9.14 1.43 -18.57
N ARG A 290 8.96 2.41 -17.67
CA ARG A 290 7.67 2.72 -17.07
C ARG A 290 6.68 3.30 -18.08
N SER A 291 7.13 4.20 -18.95
CA SER A 291 6.27 4.78 -20.01
C SER A 291 5.83 3.74 -21.05
N GLU A 292 6.60 2.67 -21.23
CA GLU A 292 6.29 1.55 -22.14
C GLU A 292 5.55 0.38 -21.45
N GLY A 293 5.25 0.48 -20.15
CA GLY A 293 4.53 -0.57 -19.41
C GLY A 293 5.35 -1.82 -19.13
N LYS A 294 6.67 -1.71 -19.18
CA LYS A 294 7.64 -2.81 -19.01
C LYS A 294 8.04 -3.05 -17.56
N THR A 295 7.45 -2.33 -16.60
CA THR A 295 7.65 -2.54 -15.17
C THR A 295 6.34 -3.00 -14.50
N GLY A 296 6.45 -3.79 -13.43
CA GLY A 296 5.33 -4.57 -12.88
C GLY A 296 4.13 -3.76 -12.33
N THR A 297 4.27 -2.44 -12.16
CA THR A 297 3.29 -1.54 -11.53
C THR A 297 2.93 -0.35 -12.41
N ASP A 298 2.81 -0.57 -13.72
CA ASP A 298 2.65 0.53 -14.66
C ASP A 298 1.21 0.82 -15.07
N TYR A 299 0.88 2.11 -15.03
CA TYR A 299 -0.38 2.67 -15.50
C TYR A 299 -0.59 2.50 -17.01
N THR A 300 0.47 2.16 -17.75
CA THR A 300 0.54 2.02 -19.23
C THR A 300 0.33 0.61 -19.74
N LYS A 301 0.35 -0.41 -18.87
CA LYS A 301 0.18 -1.83 -19.30
C LYS A 301 -1.12 -2.09 -20.07
N TYR A 302 -2.08 -1.17 -19.99
CA TYR A 302 -3.42 -1.30 -20.54
C TYR A 302 -3.78 -0.18 -21.54
N ALA A 303 -2.80 0.62 -21.98
CA ALA A 303 -3.01 1.69 -22.95
C ALA A 303 -1.90 1.68 -24.02
N SER A 304 -2.27 1.32 -25.25
CA SER A 304 -1.51 1.27 -26.48
C SER A 304 -1.59 2.53 -27.36
N ASN A 305 -2.66 3.33 -27.27
CA ASN A 305 -2.86 4.47 -28.17
C ASN A 305 -2.40 5.80 -27.57
N SER A 306 -1.87 6.67 -28.46
CA SER A 306 -1.47 8.04 -28.16
C SER A 306 -2.54 9.00 -28.69
N LYS A 307 -3.48 9.42 -27.84
CA LYS A 307 -4.40 10.51 -28.22
C LYS A 307 -3.75 11.85 -27.82
N LYS A 308 -3.30 12.62 -28.81
CA LYS A 308 -2.94 14.02 -28.59
C LYS A 308 -4.23 14.82 -28.45
N ILE A 309 -4.34 15.60 -27.37
CA ILE A 309 -5.45 16.51 -27.19
C ILE A 309 -5.01 17.85 -27.78
N GLU A 310 -5.38 18.07 -29.03
CA GLU A 310 -5.15 19.34 -29.73
C GLU A 310 -6.06 20.43 -29.12
N SER A 311 -5.45 21.55 -28.73
CA SER A 311 -6.13 22.72 -28.18
C SER A 311 -5.16 23.89 -28.08
N ASP A 312 -5.61 25.09 -28.47
CA ASP A 312 -4.86 26.35 -28.29
C ASP A 312 -4.94 26.91 -26.86
N LYS A 313 -5.73 26.27 -25.99
CA LYS A 313 -5.88 26.63 -24.57
C LYS A 313 -4.74 26.03 -23.75
N THR A 314 -4.43 26.66 -22.61
CA THR A 314 -3.54 26.04 -21.62
C THR A 314 -4.16 24.72 -21.13
N LYS A 315 -3.45 23.60 -21.29
CA LYS A 315 -3.90 22.24 -20.98
C LYS A 315 -3.45 21.82 -19.59
N ILE A 316 -4.43 21.55 -18.72
CA ILE A 316 -4.21 21.12 -17.34
C ILE A 316 -4.69 19.67 -17.20
N GLY A 317 -3.79 18.76 -16.81
CA GLY A 317 -4.14 17.37 -16.54
C GLY A 317 -4.42 17.14 -15.06
N LEU A 318 -5.61 16.63 -14.73
CA LEU A 318 -5.96 16.17 -13.39
C LEU A 318 -5.98 14.64 -13.37
N PHE A 319 -5.17 14.03 -12.52
CA PHE A 319 -5.10 12.56 -12.40
C PHE A 319 -5.67 12.10 -11.07
N THR A 320 -6.69 11.24 -11.13
CA THR A 320 -7.39 10.76 -9.92
C THR A 320 -6.69 9.55 -9.30
N ASN A 321 -7.04 9.29 -8.05
CA ASN A 321 -6.64 8.10 -7.31
C ASN A 321 -7.75 7.04 -7.32
N LEU A 322 -7.39 5.80 -7.00
CA LEU A 322 -8.39 4.81 -6.59
C LEU A 322 -8.98 5.22 -5.23
N MET A 323 -10.26 5.57 -5.22
CA MET A 323 -10.92 6.26 -4.10
C MET A 323 -10.94 5.51 -2.76
N TRP A 324 -10.71 4.19 -2.76
CA TRP A 324 -10.64 3.37 -1.55
C TRP A 324 -9.23 2.87 -1.20
N ASP A 325 -8.22 3.35 -1.91
CA ASP A 325 -6.82 2.94 -1.69
C ASP A 325 -6.27 3.50 -0.36
N GLY A 326 -5.44 2.69 0.32
CA GLY A 326 -4.84 3.09 1.60
C GLY A 326 -3.87 4.27 1.49
N SER A 327 -3.40 4.63 0.30
CA SER A 327 -2.64 5.88 0.10
C SER A 327 -3.46 7.14 0.41
N LEU A 328 -4.79 7.08 0.28
CA LEU A 328 -5.70 8.17 0.65
C LEU A 328 -6.04 8.20 2.14
N SER A 329 -5.45 7.32 2.96
CA SER A 329 -5.56 7.39 4.42
C SER A 329 -4.54 8.35 5.04
N ALA A 330 -3.66 8.95 4.24
CA ALA A 330 -2.78 10.02 4.72
C ALA A 330 -3.60 11.28 5.02
N GLU A 331 -3.06 12.16 5.86
CA GLU A 331 -3.74 13.39 6.26
C GLU A 331 -4.15 14.24 5.03
N ASN A 332 -5.39 14.71 5.08
CA ASN A 332 -5.90 15.71 4.18
C ASN A 332 -5.22 17.05 4.49
N ILE A 333 -4.62 17.68 3.47
CA ILE A 333 -3.92 18.96 3.64
C ILE A 333 -4.80 20.12 3.16
N VAL A 334 -5.13 20.12 1.86
CA VAL A 334 -5.83 21.25 1.23
C VAL A 334 -7.35 21.08 1.25
N PHE A 335 -7.82 19.83 1.15
CA PHE A 335 -9.23 19.49 0.98
C PHE A 335 -9.63 18.37 1.93
N ASP A 336 -10.83 18.47 2.48
CA ASP A 336 -11.40 17.44 3.37
C ASP A 336 -11.66 16.10 2.65
N SER A 337 -11.72 16.11 1.32
CA SER A 337 -11.81 14.89 0.52
C SER A 337 -11.32 15.09 -0.92
N PRO A 338 -10.92 14.00 -1.61
CA PRO A 338 -10.67 14.00 -3.05
C PRO A 338 -11.88 14.47 -3.87
N PHE A 339 -13.11 14.23 -3.41
CA PHE A 339 -14.31 14.72 -4.10
C PHE A 339 -14.50 16.22 -3.95
N LYS A 340 -14.20 16.80 -2.78
CA LYS A 340 -14.24 18.26 -2.60
C LYS A 340 -13.19 18.96 -3.46
N TRP A 341 -12.02 18.33 -3.61
CA TRP A 341 -11.00 18.75 -4.56
C TRP A 341 -11.51 18.73 -6.01
N LEU A 342 -12.11 17.61 -6.45
CA LEU A 342 -12.69 17.48 -7.80
C LEU A 342 -13.76 18.53 -8.07
N GLU A 343 -14.71 18.71 -7.14
CA GLU A 343 -15.76 19.73 -7.22
C GLU A 343 -15.16 21.14 -7.39
N THR A 344 -14.27 21.52 -6.47
CA THR A 344 -13.64 22.85 -6.50
C THR A 344 -12.86 23.09 -7.79
N THR A 345 -12.23 22.05 -8.34
CA THR A 345 -11.50 22.14 -9.59
C THR A 345 -12.44 22.31 -10.78
N ILE A 346 -13.46 21.45 -10.90
CA ILE A 346 -14.43 21.49 -12.00
C ILE A 346 -15.16 22.84 -12.04
N ASP A 347 -15.62 23.33 -10.89
CA ASP A 347 -16.31 24.62 -10.77
C ASP A 347 -15.44 25.82 -11.13
N TYR A 348 -14.13 25.72 -10.91
CA TYR A 348 -13.18 26.74 -11.33
C TYR A 348 -13.03 26.72 -12.86
N PHE A 349 -12.76 25.55 -13.42
CA PHE A 349 -12.49 25.42 -14.86
C PHE A 349 -13.75 25.67 -15.70
N SER A 350 -14.96 25.37 -15.23
CA SER A 350 -16.20 25.66 -15.96
C SER A 350 -16.46 27.16 -16.19
N LYS A 351 -15.68 28.04 -15.55
CA LYS A 351 -15.75 29.50 -15.71
C LYS A 351 -14.58 30.05 -16.53
N SER A 352 -13.68 29.20 -17.00
CA SER A 352 -12.45 29.58 -17.68
C SER A 352 -12.54 29.36 -19.19
N ASN A 353 -12.36 30.43 -19.95
CA ASN A 353 -12.35 30.36 -21.42
C ASN A 353 -10.96 30.09 -22.02
N SER A 354 -9.88 30.36 -21.27
CA SER A 354 -8.49 30.25 -21.74
C SER A 354 -7.78 28.94 -21.37
N LYS A 355 -8.37 28.14 -20.48
CA LYS A 355 -7.78 26.88 -19.98
C LYS A 355 -8.67 25.68 -20.30
N LYS A 356 -8.06 24.53 -20.60
CA LYS A 356 -8.71 23.23 -20.83
C LYS A 356 -8.30 22.25 -19.73
N LEU A 357 -9.28 21.69 -19.03
CA LEU A 357 -9.06 20.67 -17.99
C LEU A 357 -9.27 19.27 -18.58
N ILE A 358 -8.29 18.39 -18.37
CA ILE A 358 -8.34 16.99 -18.80
C ILE A 358 -8.29 16.12 -17.54
N ILE A 359 -9.40 15.51 -17.16
CA ILE A 359 -9.51 14.62 -16.00
C ILE A 359 -9.24 13.19 -16.46
N LYS A 360 -8.12 12.59 -16.05
CA LYS A 360 -7.84 11.17 -16.26
C LYS A 360 -8.19 10.38 -15.01
N THR A 361 -9.25 9.56 -15.12
CA THR A 361 -9.66 8.64 -14.06
C THR A 361 -8.69 7.47 -13.91
N HIS A 362 -8.60 6.91 -12.69
CA HIS A 362 -7.59 5.93 -12.32
C HIS A 362 -7.86 4.55 -12.94
N PRO A 363 -6.93 3.94 -13.71
CA PRO A 363 -7.16 2.67 -14.42
C PRO A 363 -7.58 1.50 -13.51
N ALA A 364 -7.10 1.49 -12.27
CA ALA A 364 -7.46 0.45 -11.30
C ALA A 364 -8.95 0.47 -10.88
N GLU A 365 -9.71 1.53 -11.15
CA GLU A 365 -11.16 1.53 -10.91
C GLU A 365 -11.85 0.41 -11.72
N LYS A 366 -11.41 0.15 -12.96
CA LYS A 366 -11.90 -0.97 -13.77
C LYS A 366 -11.26 -2.30 -13.38
N ILE A 367 -9.95 -2.32 -13.15
CA ILE A 367 -9.19 -3.56 -12.90
C ILE A 367 -9.52 -4.17 -11.54
N ARG A 368 -9.63 -3.34 -10.50
CA ARG A 368 -9.89 -3.77 -9.11
C ARG A 368 -11.35 -3.59 -8.71
N GLY A 369 -12.12 -2.82 -9.48
CA GLY A 369 -13.49 -2.46 -9.19
C GLY A 369 -13.60 -1.35 -8.15
N THR A 370 -14.63 -0.52 -8.30
CA THR A 370 -15.03 0.48 -7.32
C THR A 370 -16.56 0.49 -7.20
N LYS A 371 -17.07 1.00 -6.08
CA LYS A 371 -18.49 1.25 -5.84
C LYS A 371 -18.78 2.76 -5.74
N GLU A 372 -17.80 3.56 -6.10
CA GLU A 372 -17.82 5.02 -6.21
C GLU A 372 -16.74 5.41 -7.24
N ASP A 373 -17.05 5.23 -8.53
CA ASP A 373 -16.15 5.62 -9.62
C ASP A 373 -16.24 7.12 -9.90
N VAL A 374 -15.11 7.71 -10.30
CA VAL A 374 -15.03 9.16 -10.47
C VAL A 374 -15.82 9.62 -11.70
N LEU A 375 -15.83 8.82 -12.76
CA LEU A 375 -16.57 9.15 -13.98
C LEU A 375 -18.07 9.31 -13.69
N SER A 376 -18.70 8.30 -13.08
CA SER A 376 -20.11 8.38 -12.69
C SER A 376 -20.36 9.47 -11.66
N TRP A 377 -19.43 9.70 -10.72
CA TRP A 377 -19.56 10.78 -9.76
C TRP A 377 -19.63 12.16 -10.45
N ILE A 378 -18.82 12.38 -11.50
CA ILE A 378 -18.83 13.60 -12.32
C ILE A 378 -20.12 13.66 -13.15
N SER A 379 -20.43 12.62 -13.94
CA SER A 379 -21.58 12.62 -14.85
C SER A 379 -22.93 12.77 -14.14
N ASN A 380 -23.06 12.31 -12.90
CA ASN A 380 -24.27 12.49 -12.09
C ASN A 380 -24.45 13.91 -11.54
N ARG A 381 -23.39 14.74 -11.55
CA ARG A 381 -23.40 16.10 -10.96
C ARG A 381 -23.26 17.19 -12.01
N TYR A 382 -22.59 16.89 -13.11
CA TYR A 382 -22.25 17.84 -14.15
C TYR A 382 -22.75 17.34 -15.48
N ASP A 383 -23.65 18.09 -16.11
CA ASP A 383 -24.05 17.86 -17.49
C ASP A 383 -22.93 18.33 -18.43
N LEU A 384 -21.97 17.45 -18.70
CA LEU A 384 -20.81 17.75 -19.56
C LEU A 384 -21.18 18.09 -21.01
N SER A 385 -22.44 17.91 -21.43
CA SER A 385 -22.93 18.37 -22.73
C SER A 385 -23.21 19.87 -22.77
N ASN A 386 -23.36 20.51 -21.60
CA ASN A 386 -23.58 21.94 -21.48
C ASN A 386 -22.33 22.74 -21.90
N GLU A 387 -22.53 23.82 -22.66
CA GLU A 387 -21.46 24.68 -23.18
C GLU A 387 -20.50 25.18 -22.09
N LYS A 388 -20.99 25.41 -20.86
CA LYS A 388 -20.16 25.85 -19.72
C LYS A 388 -19.07 24.83 -19.31
N TYR A 389 -19.18 23.57 -19.72
CA TYR A 389 -18.17 22.54 -19.48
C TYR A 389 -17.42 22.14 -20.76
N SER A 390 -17.58 22.87 -21.87
CA SER A 390 -16.93 22.58 -23.16
C SER A 390 -15.40 22.55 -23.10
N ASN A 391 -14.80 23.17 -22.08
CA ASN A 391 -13.36 23.17 -21.82
C ASN A 391 -12.91 22.07 -20.84
N ILE A 392 -13.79 21.16 -20.43
CA ILE A 392 -13.49 20.03 -19.55
C ILE A 392 -13.67 18.73 -20.32
N SER A 393 -12.67 17.85 -20.26
CA SER A 393 -12.70 16.52 -20.88
C SER A 393 -12.40 15.47 -19.82
N VAL A 394 -13.26 14.47 -19.69
CA VAL A 394 -13.05 13.35 -18.77
C VAL A 394 -12.68 12.10 -19.58
N LEU A 395 -11.55 11.51 -19.23
CA LEU A 395 -11.06 10.27 -19.82
C LEU A 395 -11.39 9.10 -18.88
N GLU A 396 -12.04 8.09 -19.43
CA GLU A 396 -12.45 6.86 -18.73
C GLU A 396 -11.24 6.06 -18.21
N PRO A 397 -11.43 5.16 -17.22
CA PRO A 397 -10.33 4.43 -16.60
C PRO A 397 -9.51 3.62 -17.61
N ASP A 398 -10.18 3.03 -18.60
CA ASP A 398 -9.66 2.17 -19.67
C ASP A 398 -9.55 2.87 -21.02
N THR A 399 -9.67 4.20 -21.04
CA THR A 399 -9.32 4.94 -22.26
C THR A 399 -7.91 4.53 -22.68
N ASP A 400 -7.80 4.16 -23.95
CA ASP A 400 -6.56 3.78 -24.59
C ASP A 400 -5.67 5.01 -24.83
N VAL A 401 -5.26 5.65 -23.74
CA VAL A 401 -4.38 6.82 -23.71
C VAL A 401 -3.26 6.51 -22.75
N ASN A 402 -2.05 6.36 -23.30
CA ASN A 402 -0.85 6.27 -22.49
C ASN A 402 -0.71 7.55 -21.63
N PRO A 403 -0.74 7.46 -20.29
CA PRO A 403 -0.64 8.64 -19.43
C PRO A 403 0.62 9.47 -19.69
N TYR A 404 1.72 8.86 -20.13
CA TYR A 404 2.97 9.56 -20.44
C TYR A 404 2.86 10.38 -21.73
N SER A 405 2.21 9.84 -22.77
CA SER A 405 1.90 10.61 -23.98
C SER A 405 0.96 11.77 -23.68
N LEU A 406 0.02 11.59 -22.74
CA LEU A 406 -0.81 12.69 -22.27
C LEU A 406 0.03 13.75 -21.57
N ILE A 407 0.90 13.36 -20.63
CA ILE A 407 1.78 14.26 -19.86
C ILE A 407 2.58 15.18 -20.78
N GLU A 408 3.16 14.66 -21.87
CA GLU A 408 3.95 15.44 -22.82
C GLU A 408 3.16 16.56 -23.51
N THR A 409 1.83 16.51 -23.48
CA THR A 409 0.97 17.55 -24.07
C THR A 409 0.45 18.57 -23.07
N LEU A 410 0.71 18.40 -21.77
CA LEU A 410 0.18 19.26 -20.71
C LEU A 410 1.11 20.44 -20.41
N ASP A 411 0.50 21.59 -20.11
CA ASP A 411 1.22 22.74 -19.58
C ASP A 411 1.43 22.62 -18.06
N ALA A 412 0.51 21.94 -17.36
CA ALA A 412 0.66 21.60 -15.95
C ALA A 412 -0.19 20.37 -15.55
N GLY A 413 0.18 19.76 -14.44
CA GLY A 413 -0.56 18.67 -13.80
C GLY A 413 -1.13 19.04 -12.43
N ILE A 414 -2.21 18.39 -12.03
CA ILE A 414 -2.79 18.44 -10.68
C ILE A 414 -3.02 17.02 -10.19
N VAL A 415 -2.52 16.72 -8.99
CA VAL A 415 -2.70 15.40 -8.36
C VAL A 415 -3.04 15.56 -6.88
N TYR A 416 -3.77 14.57 -6.35
CA TYR A 416 -3.94 14.46 -4.90
C TYR A 416 -2.64 13.98 -4.26
N ASN A 417 -2.29 12.71 -4.43
CA ASN A 417 -1.03 12.15 -3.92
C ASN A 417 -0.41 11.07 -4.83
N SER A 418 -0.91 10.95 -6.07
CA SER A 418 -0.48 9.94 -7.05
C SER A 418 0.99 10.07 -7.45
N THR A 419 1.69 8.94 -7.60
CA THR A 419 3.08 8.89 -8.06
C THR A 419 3.29 9.49 -9.46
N ILE A 420 2.22 9.61 -10.26
CA ILE A 420 2.28 10.28 -11.57
C ILE A 420 2.70 11.76 -11.45
N GLY A 421 2.49 12.40 -10.30
CA GLY A 421 2.99 13.76 -10.08
C GLY A 421 4.51 13.84 -10.05
N LEU A 422 5.19 12.82 -9.50
CA LEU A 422 6.65 12.72 -9.58
C LEU A 422 7.11 12.51 -11.03
N GLU A 423 6.38 11.71 -11.81
CA GLU A 423 6.69 11.43 -13.22
C GLU A 423 6.49 12.67 -14.10
N MET A 424 5.47 13.50 -13.82
CA MET A 424 5.29 14.80 -14.47
C MET A 424 6.45 15.76 -14.15
N ALA A 425 6.81 15.92 -12.88
CA ALA A 425 7.93 16.76 -12.48
C ALA A 425 9.27 16.25 -13.07
N PHE A 426 9.42 14.93 -13.18
CA PHE A 426 10.56 14.31 -13.86
C PHE A 426 10.65 14.73 -15.33
N ASN A 427 9.50 14.77 -16.01
CA ASN A 427 9.37 15.17 -17.41
C ASN A 427 9.22 16.69 -17.61
N GLU A 428 9.64 17.49 -16.62
CA GLU A 428 9.67 18.96 -16.70
C GLU A 428 8.28 19.62 -16.82
N VAL A 429 7.20 18.89 -16.51
CA VAL A 429 5.84 19.42 -16.39
C VAL A 429 5.59 19.89 -14.96
N PRO A 430 5.24 21.16 -14.72
CA PRO A 430 4.94 21.65 -13.38
C PRO A 430 3.70 20.95 -12.82
N VAL A 431 3.75 20.58 -11.53
CA VAL A 431 2.68 19.84 -10.87
C VAL A 431 2.25 20.50 -9.58
N ILE A 432 0.93 20.65 -9.42
CA ILE A 432 0.27 21.05 -8.18
C ILE A 432 -0.11 19.79 -7.40
N VAL A 433 0.32 19.70 -6.14
CA VAL A 433 0.08 18.54 -5.26
C VAL A 433 -0.79 18.99 -4.08
N VAL A 434 -2.00 18.46 -3.97
CA VAL A 434 -2.97 18.93 -2.95
C VAL A 434 -3.07 18.03 -1.72
N GLY A 435 -2.61 16.78 -1.81
CA GLY A 435 -2.64 15.82 -0.71
C GLY A 435 -1.27 15.55 -0.11
N ASP A 436 -1.24 14.74 0.96
CA ASP A 436 0.01 14.26 1.52
C ASP A 436 0.59 13.10 0.70
N THR A 437 1.70 13.36 0.00
CA THR A 437 2.48 12.34 -0.72
C THR A 437 3.94 12.37 -0.32
N HIS A 438 4.63 11.25 -0.51
CA HIS A 438 6.01 11.02 -0.10
C HIS A 438 7.03 12.00 -0.70
N TYR A 439 6.67 12.70 -1.78
CA TYR A 439 7.51 13.68 -2.46
C TYR A 439 7.11 15.15 -2.26
N ARG A 440 6.03 15.42 -1.51
CA ARG A 440 5.61 16.78 -1.15
C ARG A 440 6.67 17.50 -0.32
N GLY A 441 6.85 18.79 -0.54
CA GLY A 441 7.73 19.65 0.24
C GLY A 441 9.22 19.41 -0.02
N LEU A 442 9.55 18.78 -1.15
CA LEU A 442 10.93 18.50 -1.57
C LEU A 442 11.48 19.52 -2.57
N GLY A 443 10.69 20.55 -2.91
CA GLY A 443 11.14 21.71 -3.69
C GLY A 443 11.14 21.51 -5.20
N PHE A 444 10.35 20.55 -5.72
CA PHE A 444 10.16 20.33 -7.15
C PHE A 444 8.69 20.22 -7.57
N THR A 445 7.77 20.61 -6.68
CA THR A 445 6.32 20.64 -6.90
C THR A 445 5.75 21.94 -6.33
N TYR A 446 4.54 22.29 -6.76
CA TYR A 446 3.76 23.38 -6.19
C TYR A 446 2.80 22.81 -5.15
N ASP A 447 3.03 23.12 -3.88
CA ASP A 447 2.41 22.44 -2.75
C ASP A 447 1.52 23.44 -1.96
N PRO A 448 0.30 23.76 -2.43
CA PRO A 448 -0.59 24.68 -1.71
C PRO A 448 -0.93 24.12 -0.32
N ASN A 449 -1.03 25.00 0.68
CA ASN A 449 -1.38 24.63 2.05
C ASN A 449 -2.88 24.76 2.35
N ASP A 450 -3.60 25.51 1.52
CA ASP A 450 -5.04 25.73 1.65
C ASP A 450 -5.72 25.94 0.28
N ILE A 451 -7.06 26.02 0.29
CA ILE A 451 -7.88 26.19 -0.92
C ILE A 451 -7.56 27.52 -1.63
N LYS A 452 -7.16 28.57 -0.90
CA LYS A 452 -6.86 29.89 -1.46
C LYS A 452 -5.56 29.84 -2.27
N GLU A 453 -4.50 29.25 -1.72
CA GLU A 453 -3.24 29.01 -2.43
C GLU A 453 -3.45 28.08 -3.63
N TYR A 454 -4.27 27.04 -3.47
CA TYR A 454 -4.62 26.15 -4.57
C TYR A 454 -5.29 26.91 -5.73
N LYS A 455 -6.31 27.74 -5.43
CA LYS A 455 -7.00 28.58 -6.42
C LYS A 455 -6.04 29.53 -7.12
N LYS A 456 -5.09 30.13 -6.39
CA LYS A 456 -4.05 30.98 -6.97
C LYS A 456 -3.16 30.22 -7.95
N TYR A 457 -2.78 28.98 -7.65
CA TYR A 457 -1.98 28.18 -8.58
C TYR A 457 -2.74 27.80 -9.85
N ILE A 458 -3.99 27.35 -9.75
CA ILE A 458 -4.78 27.01 -10.95
C ILE A 458 -5.10 28.25 -11.78
N GLU A 459 -5.27 29.41 -11.15
CA GLU A 459 -5.46 30.68 -11.84
C GLU A 459 -4.24 31.09 -12.66
N ASN A 460 -3.05 30.96 -12.08
CA ASN A 460 -1.79 31.38 -12.70
C ASN A 460 -1.02 30.18 -13.31
N THR A 461 -1.74 29.16 -13.80
CA THR A 461 -1.12 27.90 -14.25
C THR A 461 -0.08 28.12 -15.34
N GLU A 462 -0.31 29.06 -16.25
CA GLU A 462 0.61 29.44 -17.34
C GLU A 462 1.96 30.02 -16.86
N GLN A 463 2.02 30.46 -15.60
CA GLN A 463 3.25 30.98 -14.98
C GLN A 463 4.04 29.88 -14.28
N LEU A 464 3.45 28.71 -14.06
CA LEU A 464 4.12 27.58 -13.42
C LEU A 464 5.17 27.01 -14.38
N LYS A 465 6.40 26.81 -13.90
CA LYS A 465 7.51 26.31 -14.70
C LYS A 465 8.45 25.46 -13.87
N MET A 466 8.91 24.35 -14.44
CA MET A 466 9.98 23.56 -13.86
C MET A 466 11.33 24.22 -14.17
N ASN A 467 11.93 24.87 -13.17
CA ASN A 467 13.29 25.39 -13.33
C ASN A 467 14.34 24.26 -13.24
N LYS A 468 15.58 24.55 -13.68
CA LYS A 468 16.69 23.58 -13.67
C LYS A 468 16.93 22.92 -12.31
N LYS A 469 16.67 23.63 -11.19
CA LYS A 469 16.82 23.08 -9.83
C LYS A 469 15.70 22.09 -9.52
N MET A 470 14.44 22.44 -9.79
CA MET A 470 13.29 21.57 -9.58
C MET A 470 13.44 20.27 -10.38
N THR A 471 13.80 20.37 -11.66
CA THR A 471 14.04 19.20 -12.52
C THR A 471 15.14 18.29 -11.96
N LYS A 472 16.26 18.86 -11.48
CA LYS A 472 17.35 18.08 -10.87
C LYS A 472 16.88 17.37 -9.60
N LEU A 473 16.10 18.04 -8.75
CA LEU A 473 15.55 17.46 -7.53
C LEU A 473 14.55 16.33 -7.84
N ALA A 474 13.67 16.52 -8.82
CA ALA A 474 12.74 15.48 -9.28
C ALA A 474 13.51 14.23 -9.78
N LYS A 475 14.55 14.41 -10.61
CA LYS A 475 15.40 13.32 -11.10
C LYS A 475 16.14 12.58 -9.97
N ARG A 476 16.70 13.31 -9.00
CA ARG A 476 17.35 12.73 -7.81
C ARG A 476 16.36 11.96 -6.94
N TYR A 477 15.16 12.50 -6.75
CA TYR A 477 14.12 11.84 -5.98
C TYR A 477 13.56 10.59 -6.69
N PHE A 478 13.39 10.65 -8.01
CA PHE A 478 13.01 9.51 -8.83
C PHE A 478 14.00 8.35 -8.64
N TYR A 479 15.30 8.63 -8.70
CA TYR A 479 16.34 7.65 -8.39
C TYR A 479 16.23 7.12 -6.95
N PHE A 480 16.02 8.01 -5.97
CA PHE A 480 15.84 7.61 -4.57
C PHE A 480 14.69 6.62 -4.41
N LEU A 481 13.51 6.97 -4.93
CA LEU A 481 12.29 6.16 -4.82
C LEU A 481 12.44 4.82 -5.54
N PHE A 482 12.85 4.82 -6.81
CA PHE A 482 12.80 3.61 -7.66
C PHE A 482 14.06 2.74 -7.59
N ASN A 483 15.17 3.27 -7.07
CA ASN A 483 16.41 2.53 -6.91
C ASN A 483 16.84 2.37 -5.45
N LYS A 484 17.14 3.46 -4.75
CA LYS A 484 17.75 3.39 -3.41
C LYS A 484 16.80 2.75 -2.38
N LYS A 485 15.49 2.97 -2.49
CA LYS A 485 14.49 2.33 -1.61
C LYS A 485 14.24 0.85 -1.93
N HIS A 486 14.56 0.39 -3.14
CA HIS A 486 14.26 -0.97 -3.60
C HIS A 486 15.42 -1.89 -3.28
N ILE A 487 15.23 -2.71 -2.25
CA ILE A 487 16.15 -3.78 -1.89
C ILE A 487 15.78 -5.02 -2.70
N GLU A 488 16.78 -5.70 -3.27
CA GLU A 488 16.52 -6.94 -3.99
C GLU A 488 16.03 -8.01 -3.01
N PHE A 489 15.00 -8.75 -3.44
CA PHE A 489 14.34 -9.79 -2.66
C PHE A 489 14.22 -11.07 -3.49
N ASN A 490 15.29 -11.40 -4.21
CA ASN A 490 15.36 -12.62 -5.01
C ASN A 490 15.88 -13.79 -4.16
N ILE A 491 14.95 -14.63 -3.70
CA ILE A 491 15.27 -15.82 -2.89
C ILE A 491 15.26 -17.10 -3.75
N HIS A 492 14.89 -16.99 -5.03
CA HIS A 492 14.89 -18.12 -5.95
C HIS A 492 16.24 -18.21 -6.67
N LYS A 493 16.92 -19.35 -6.56
CA LYS A 493 17.92 -19.75 -7.55
C LYS A 493 17.27 -20.77 -8.47
N TYR A 494 17.22 -20.45 -9.76
CA TYR A 494 17.00 -21.43 -10.81
C TYR A 494 18.27 -22.30 -10.87
N ASP A 495 18.14 -23.62 -10.81
CA ASP A 495 19.22 -24.48 -11.27
C ASP A 495 19.19 -24.39 -12.81
N ASP A 496 20.32 -24.05 -13.44
CA ASP A 496 20.44 -23.87 -14.89
C ASP A 496 19.99 -25.14 -15.61
N GLY A 497 18.86 -25.07 -16.33
CA GLY A 497 18.42 -26.15 -17.23
C GLY A 497 16.91 -26.37 -17.35
N GLU A 498 16.10 -26.05 -16.33
CA GLU A 498 14.67 -26.39 -16.35
C GLU A 498 13.77 -25.15 -16.27
N LYS A 499 13.32 -24.68 -17.44
CA LYS A 499 12.47 -23.49 -17.57
C LYS A 499 11.04 -23.63 -17.01
N ASN A 500 10.64 -24.74 -16.39
CA ASN A 500 9.23 -24.92 -16.03
C ASN A 500 8.89 -25.66 -14.71
N ILE A 501 9.83 -26.04 -13.84
CA ILE A 501 9.48 -26.76 -12.59
C ILE A 501 10.31 -26.31 -11.36
N LYS A 502 9.61 -25.75 -10.36
CA LYS A 502 9.93 -25.66 -8.90
C LYS A 502 11.10 -24.75 -8.46
N SER A 503 10.79 -23.50 -8.14
CA SER A 503 11.68 -22.60 -7.39
C SER A 503 11.70 -22.93 -5.87
N LYS A 504 12.41 -23.98 -5.49
CA LYS A 504 12.59 -24.36 -4.06
C LYS A 504 13.35 -23.26 -3.31
N ILE A 505 12.83 -22.82 -2.18
CA ILE A 505 13.51 -21.87 -1.29
C ILE A 505 14.62 -22.63 -0.55
N LYS A 506 15.89 -22.35 -0.85
CA LYS A 506 17.07 -23.00 -0.25
C LYS A 506 17.61 -22.17 0.93
N LYS A 507 18.02 -22.80 2.05
CA LYS A 507 18.57 -22.11 3.24
C LYS A 507 19.75 -21.19 2.90
N LYS A 508 20.68 -21.69 2.08
CA LYS A 508 21.85 -20.92 1.60
C LYS A 508 21.47 -19.61 0.88
N GLY A 509 20.31 -19.61 0.20
CA GLY A 509 19.76 -18.43 -0.48
C GLY A 509 19.25 -17.36 0.48
N ILE A 510 18.97 -17.71 1.74
CA ILE A 510 18.60 -16.76 2.80
C ILE A 510 19.83 -16.36 3.61
N THR A 511 20.66 -17.32 4.05
CA THR A 511 21.78 -17.06 4.97
C THR A 511 22.92 -16.25 4.34
N LYS A 512 23.20 -16.44 3.06
CA LYS A 512 24.30 -15.75 2.36
C LYS A 512 23.86 -14.50 1.59
N ASN A 513 22.59 -14.10 1.75
CA ASN A 513 22.04 -13.00 0.99
C ASN A 513 22.41 -11.65 1.64
N SER A 514 23.20 -10.84 0.94
CA SER A 514 23.66 -9.52 1.38
C SER A 514 22.51 -8.54 1.62
N ASP A 515 21.45 -8.59 0.82
CA ASP A 515 20.29 -7.72 0.94
C ASP A 515 19.44 -8.04 2.17
N LEU A 516 19.22 -9.32 2.45
CA LEU A 516 18.59 -9.75 3.71
C LEU A 516 19.45 -9.38 4.92
N ASN A 517 20.77 -9.45 4.78
CA ASN A 517 21.69 -9.00 5.81
C ASN A 517 21.60 -7.49 6.06
N LEU A 518 21.49 -6.70 5.00
CA LEU A 518 21.24 -5.25 5.06
C LEU A 518 19.90 -4.95 5.74
N ILE A 519 18.81 -5.59 5.30
CA ILE A 519 17.45 -5.39 5.84
C ILE A 519 17.44 -5.63 7.35
N THR A 520 17.88 -6.81 7.78
CA THR A 520 17.89 -7.18 9.20
C THR A 520 18.78 -6.26 10.03
N SER A 521 19.96 -5.89 9.54
CA SER A 521 20.87 -4.96 10.22
C SER A 521 20.25 -3.56 10.39
N LYS A 522 19.62 -3.03 9.35
CA LYS A 522 18.96 -1.72 9.38
C LYS A 522 17.76 -1.72 10.33
N ILE A 523 16.96 -2.78 10.35
CA ILE A 523 15.81 -2.89 11.26
C ILE A 523 16.26 -2.93 12.72
N ILE A 524 17.23 -3.79 13.06
CA ILE A 524 17.75 -3.90 14.44
C ILE A 524 18.39 -2.59 14.91
N SER A 525 19.07 -1.87 14.02
CA SER A 525 19.67 -0.58 14.34
C SER A 525 18.70 0.60 14.26
N ASN A 526 17.40 0.35 14.09
CA ASN A 526 16.36 1.36 13.93
C ASN A 526 16.69 2.41 12.84
N LYS A 527 17.25 1.97 11.72
CA LYS A 527 17.60 2.80 10.56
C LYS A 527 16.65 2.55 9.38
N PRO A 528 16.47 3.52 8.48
CA PRO A 528 15.76 3.30 7.22
C PRO A 528 16.41 2.18 6.39
N VAL A 529 15.57 1.27 5.89
CA VAL A 529 15.99 0.16 5.03
C VAL A 529 16.05 0.67 3.59
N ILE A 530 17.25 1.10 3.20
CA ILE A 530 17.59 1.60 1.86
C ILE A 530 18.99 1.09 1.50
N LYS A 531 19.29 1.01 0.20
CA LYS A 531 20.65 0.71 -0.30
C LYS A 531 21.63 1.73 0.28
N SER A 532 22.87 1.30 0.54
CA SER A 532 23.92 2.19 0.99
C SER A 532 24.07 3.37 0.02
N ILE A 533 24.29 4.55 0.61
CA ILE A 533 24.57 5.79 -0.14
C ILE A 533 25.96 5.64 -0.75
#